data_AF-A0A1I1M3A4-F1
#
_entry.id   AF-A0A1I1M3A4-F1
#
_cell.length_a   1.000
_cell.length_b   1.000
_cell.length_c   1.000
_cell.angle_alpha   90.00
_cell.angle_beta   90.00
_cell.angle_gamma   90.00
#
_symmetry.space_group_name_H-M   'P 1'
#
loop_
_entity.id
_entity.type
_entity.pdbx_description
1 polymer ?
#
loop_
_entity_poly.entity_id
_entity_poly.type
_entity_poly.pdbx_seq_one_letter_code
_entity_poly.pdbx_strand_id
1 'polypeptide(L)'
;MVKGVAAFRKRMRDIPAKVRMEVTAAIEASAEEVVRDMRVLNPLPGDIEIGWTWGKAPKGAISIGRVAGREHDKIGATIYARGDDFAAAWFEFGTSPRFQKTGKGVGRITAQPFFYPAYRANKRRIRSRITRAVKRGMKKA
;
A
#
# COMPACT_ATOMS: atom_id res chain seq x y z
N MET A 1 -29.85 -9.59 -8.17
CA MET A 1 -28.75 -10.25 -7.42
C MET A 1 -27.66 -10.67 -8.42
N VAL A 2 -26.44 -10.13 -8.32
CA VAL A 2 -25.40 -10.25 -9.36
C VAL A 2 -24.87 -11.69 -9.43
N LYS A 3 -25.39 -12.48 -10.39
CA LYS A 3 -25.01 -13.89 -10.63
C LYS A 3 -23.49 -14.12 -10.81
N GLY A 4 -22.73 -13.08 -11.15
CA GLY A 4 -21.28 -13.14 -11.31
C GLY A 4 -20.47 -13.33 -10.02
N VAL A 5 -20.97 -12.86 -8.86
CA VAL A 5 -20.18 -12.84 -7.61
C VAL A 5 -20.04 -14.25 -7.01
N ALA A 6 -21.08 -15.08 -7.10
CA ALA A 6 -21.05 -16.46 -6.60
C ALA A 6 -20.18 -17.37 -7.50
N ALA A 7 -20.29 -17.22 -8.83
CA ALA A 7 -19.45 -17.95 -9.78
C ALA A 7 -17.97 -17.52 -9.68
N PHE A 8 -17.72 -16.24 -9.46
CA PHE A 8 -16.39 -15.70 -9.19
C PHE A 8 -15.82 -16.25 -7.86
N ARG A 9 -16.62 -16.31 -6.79
CA ARG A 9 -16.22 -16.90 -5.50
C ARG A 9 -15.96 -18.41 -5.57
N LYS A 10 -16.66 -19.14 -6.43
CA LYS A 10 -16.42 -20.58 -6.68
C LYS A 10 -15.10 -20.79 -7.46
N ARG A 11 -14.90 -20.05 -8.56
CA ARG A 11 -13.62 -20.03 -9.32
C ARG A 11 -12.44 -19.51 -8.49
N MET A 12 -12.68 -18.65 -7.51
CA MET A 12 -11.65 -18.18 -6.57
C MET A 12 -11.28 -19.20 -5.49
N ARG A 13 -12.20 -20.12 -5.13
CA ARG A 13 -11.89 -21.22 -4.21
C ARG A 13 -10.98 -22.26 -4.87
N ASP A 14 -11.18 -22.44 -6.18
CA ASP A 14 -10.43 -23.38 -7.02
C ASP A 14 -9.23 -22.71 -7.73
N ILE A 15 -8.71 -21.57 -7.24
CA ILE A 15 -7.54 -20.91 -7.88
C ILE A 15 -6.39 -21.91 -7.89
N PRO A 16 -5.95 -22.37 -9.08
CA PRO A 16 -4.84 -23.30 -9.19
C PRO A 16 -3.61 -22.69 -8.54
N ALA A 17 -2.80 -23.49 -7.83
CA ALA A 17 -1.60 -23.03 -7.14
C ALA A 17 -0.70 -22.15 -8.04
N LYS A 18 -0.60 -22.49 -9.33
CA LYS A 18 0.11 -21.73 -10.36
C LYS A 18 -0.39 -20.29 -10.52
N VAL A 19 -1.70 -20.05 -10.41
CA VAL A 19 -2.28 -18.70 -10.47
C VAL A 19 -1.95 -17.91 -9.21
N ARG A 20 -2.00 -18.56 -8.03
CA ARG A 20 -1.60 -17.89 -6.77
C ARG A 20 -0.14 -17.45 -6.81
N MET A 21 0.76 -18.28 -7.33
CA MET A 21 2.17 -17.94 -7.48
C MET A 21 2.37 -16.72 -8.41
N GLU A 22 1.76 -16.72 -9.59
CA GLU A 22 1.86 -15.62 -10.55
C GLU A 22 1.32 -14.30 -9.98
N VAL A 23 0.19 -14.36 -9.27
CA VAL A 23 -0.42 -13.17 -8.68
C VAL A 23 0.40 -12.66 -7.50
N THR A 24 0.93 -13.54 -6.65
CA THR A 24 1.78 -13.15 -5.51
C THR A 24 3.04 -12.46 -5.99
N ALA A 25 3.74 -13.03 -6.97
CA ALA A 25 4.92 -12.41 -7.59
C ALA A 25 4.60 -11.05 -8.23
N ALA A 26 3.43 -10.92 -8.87
CA ALA A 26 3.00 -9.65 -9.46
C ALA A 26 2.68 -8.58 -8.40
N ILE A 27 2.19 -8.98 -7.23
CA ILE A 27 1.91 -8.07 -6.11
C ILE A 27 3.21 -7.63 -5.47
N GLU A 28 4.13 -8.55 -5.20
CA GLU A 28 5.45 -8.26 -4.62
C GLU A 28 6.22 -7.26 -5.49
N ALA A 29 6.39 -7.54 -6.78
CA ALA A 29 7.04 -6.64 -7.71
C ALA A 29 6.34 -5.26 -7.81
N SER A 30 5.02 -5.22 -7.64
CA SER A 30 4.27 -3.97 -7.62
C SER A 30 4.46 -3.19 -6.33
N ALA A 31 4.54 -3.87 -5.19
CA ALA A 31 4.75 -3.27 -3.88
C ALA A 31 6.16 -2.67 -3.80
N GLU A 32 7.17 -3.41 -4.25
CA GLU A 32 8.55 -2.92 -4.33
C GLU A 32 8.69 -1.68 -5.20
N GLU A 33 8.01 -1.66 -6.35
CA GLU A 33 8.02 -0.50 -7.25
C GLU A 33 7.43 0.75 -6.58
N VAL A 34 6.28 0.61 -5.92
CA VAL A 34 5.66 1.72 -5.21
C VAL A 34 6.52 2.18 -4.04
N VAL A 35 7.10 1.26 -3.27
CA VAL A 35 8.00 1.60 -2.16
C VAL A 35 9.24 2.34 -2.68
N ARG A 36 9.79 1.93 -3.82
CA ARG A 36 10.91 2.63 -4.47
C ARG A 36 10.54 4.07 -4.82
N ASP A 37 9.40 4.27 -5.48
CA ASP A 37 8.95 5.61 -5.87
C ASP A 37 8.63 6.49 -4.64
N MET A 38 8.03 5.90 -3.59
CA MET A 38 7.80 6.58 -2.32
C MET A 38 9.09 6.99 -1.63
N ARG A 39 10.15 6.16 -1.72
CA ARG A 39 11.48 6.48 -1.16
C ARG A 39 12.15 7.64 -1.89
N VAL A 40 11.96 7.76 -3.20
CA VAL A 40 12.49 8.90 -3.99
C VAL A 40 11.83 10.21 -3.56
N LEU A 41 10.54 10.18 -3.26
CA LEU A 41 9.78 11.35 -2.81
C LEU A 41 9.88 11.60 -1.31
N ASN A 42 10.63 10.78 -0.57
CA ASN A 42 10.67 10.85 0.89
C ASN A 42 11.30 12.17 1.35
N PRO A 43 10.59 13.00 2.12
CA PRO A 43 11.12 14.28 2.60
C PRO A 43 12.21 14.12 3.67
N LEU A 44 12.23 12.99 4.38
CA LEU A 44 13.21 12.68 5.43
C LEU A 44 13.76 11.26 5.24
N PRO A 45 14.71 11.08 4.31
CA PRO A 45 15.37 9.80 4.10
C PRO A 45 16.21 9.43 5.34
N GLY A 46 15.96 8.24 5.89
CA GLY A 46 16.60 7.77 7.13
C GLY A 46 15.65 7.75 8.32
N ASP A 47 14.82 8.79 8.45
CA ASP A 47 13.88 8.92 9.59
C ASP A 47 12.49 8.33 9.27
N ILE A 48 12.06 8.41 8.01
CA ILE A 48 10.81 7.78 7.55
C ILE A 48 11.14 6.42 6.94
N GLU A 49 10.77 5.35 7.65
CA GLU A 49 10.81 3.99 7.18
C GLU A 49 9.62 3.71 6.25
N ILE A 50 9.93 3.36 5.00
CA ILE A 50 8.94 3.01 3.97
C ILE A 50 9.15 1.56 3.55
N GLY A 51 8.08 0.78 3.64
CA GLY A 51 8.12 -0.65 3.37
C GLY A 51 6.76 -1.22 2.98
N TRP A 52 6.73 -2.54 2.80
CA TRP A 52 5.52 -3.28 2.54
C TRP A 52 5.53 -4.59 3.34
N THR A 53 4.34 -5.12 3.62
CA THR A 53 4.18 -6.40 4.33
C THR A 53 2.97 -7.16 3.80
N TRP A 54 3.04 -8.49 3.86
CA TRP A 54 1.87 -9.33 3.74
C TRP A 54 1.05 -9.20 5.03
N GLY A 55 -0.13 -8.58 4.98
CA GLY A 55 -0.99 -8.42 6.16
C GLY A 55 -1.04 -7.01 6.73
N LYS A 56 -1.00 -6.87 8.07
CA LYS A 56 -1.23 -5.57 8.74
C LYS A 56 0.05 -4.75 8.80
N ALA A 57 -0.05 -3.46 8.46
CA ALA A 57 1.00 -2.49 8.69
C ALA A 57 1.31 -2.31 10.20
N PRO A 58 2.55 -1.89 10.54
CA PRO A 58 2.92 -1.57 11.91
C PRO A 58 2.07 -0.43 12.50
N LYS A 59 1.98 -0.37 13.84
CA LYS A 59 1.21 0.66 14.55
C LYS A 59 1.79 2.05 14.25
N GLY A 60 0.93 3.05 14.07
CA GLY A 60 1.34 4.44 13.81
C GLY A 60 1.73 4.76 12.36
N ALA A 61 1.77 3.75 11.47
CA ALA A 61 2.10 3.96 10.07
C ALA A 61 0.89 4.41 9.23
N ILE A 62 1.13 5.26 8.24
CA ILE A 62 0.17 5.44 7.13
C ILE A 62 0.19 4.18 6.30
N SER A 63 -0.97 3.63 5.91
CA SER A 63 -1.01 2.43 5.07
C SER A 63 -2.12 2.43 4.02
N ILE A 64 -1.84 1.79 2.88
CA ILE A 64 -2.79 1.54 1.79
C ILE A 64 -2.74 0.06 1.40
N GLY A 65 -3.88 -0.50 1.02
CA GLY A 65 -3.96 -1.86 0.48
C GLY A 65 -4.40 -2.93 1.48
N ARG A 66 -5.01 -2.54 2.62
CA ARG A 66 -5.54 -3.48 3.61
C ARG A 66 -6.50 -4.48 2.95
N VAL A 67 -6.07 -5.73 2.82
CA VAL A 67 -6.96 -6.85 2.49
C VAL A 67 -7.54 -7.41 3.78
N ALA A 68 -8.85 -7.23 3.98
CA ALA A 68 -9.58 -7.84 5.09
C ALA A 68 -9.84 -9.34 4.80
N GLY A 69 -9.36 -10.25 5.66
CA GLY A 69 -9.52 -11.71 5.50
C GLY A 69 -8.61 -12.55 6.40
N ARG A 70 -8.79 -13.89 6.44
CA ARG A 70 -7.95 -14.85 7.19
C ARG A 70 -6.59 -15.08 6.49
N GLU A 71 -5.57 -15.38 7.28
CA GLU A 71 -4.13 -15.31 6.98
C GLU A 71 -3.67 -16.01 5.68
N HIS A 72 -4.32 -17.11 5.29
CA HIS A 72 -3.92 -17.91 4.12
C HIS A 72 -4.72 -17.62 2.83
N ASP A 73 -5.74 -16.76 2.90
CA ASP A 73 -6.58 -16.33 1.76
C ASP A 73 -6.32 -14.88 1.32
N LYS A 74 -5.38 -14.18 1.98
CA LYS A 74 -5.06 -12.76 1.73
C LYS A 74 -4.02 -12.60 0.63
N ILE A 75 -4.46 -12.63 -0.62
CA ILE A 75 -3.61 -12.21 -1.75
C ILE A 75 -3.59 -10.68 -1.79
N GLY A 76 -2.71 -10.06 -0.99
CA GLY A 76 -2.49 -8.61 -1.01
C GLY A 76 -1.39 -8.12 -0.06
N ALA A 77 -0.61 -7.16 -0.55
CA ALA A 77 0.43 -6.47 0.21
C ALA A 77 -0.10 -5.14 0.75
N THR A 78 0.28 -4.82 1.98
CA THR A 78 0.04 -3.50 2.60
C THR A 78 1.32 -2.70 2.53
N ILE A 79 1.26 -1.54 1.89
CA ILE A 79 2.37 -0.58 1.83
C ILE A 79 2.21 0.41 2.97
N TYR A 80 3.31 0.73 3.64
CA TYR A 80 3.30 1.61 4.82
C TYR A 80 4.48 2.58 4.86
N ALA A 81 4.27 3.68 5.59
CA ALA A 81 5.30 4.65 5.96
C ALA A 81 5.19 5.00 7.45
N ARG A 82 6.32 4.96 8.18
CA ARG A 82 6.41 5.19 9.62
C ARG A 82 7.63 6.07 9.95
N GLY A 83 7.54 6.87 11.00
CA GLY A 83 8.70 7.43 11.68
C GLY A 83 8.67 6.99 13.15
N ASP A 84 9.82 6.91 13.81
CA ASP A 84 9.88 6.44 15.20
C ASP A 84 9.42 7.52 16.20
N ASP A 85 9.88 8.77 16.02
CA ASP A 85 9.57 9.89 16.92
C ASP A 85 8.38 10.75 16.47
N PHE A 86 7.83 10.48 15.28
CA PHE A 86 6.79 11.32 14.69
C PHE A 86 5.85 10.55 13.76
N ALA A 87 4.66 11.12 13.55
CA ALA A 87 3.74 10.59 12.57
C ALA A 87 4.16 11.02 11.15
N ALA A 88 4.51 10.05 10.30
CA ALA A 88 4.80 10.30 8.88
C ALA A 88 3.66 11.05 8.15
N ALA A 89 2.43 10.95 8.67
CA ALA A 89 1.26 11.68 8.17
C ALA A 89 1.40 13.20 8.25
N TRP A 90 2.19 13.71 9.18
CA TRP A 90 2.45 15.15 9.29
C TRP A 90 3.18 15.70 8.07
N PHE A 91 4.06 14.91 7.47
CA PHE A 91 4.74 15.30 6.24
C PHE A 91 3.84 15.11 5.02
N GLU A 92 3.01 14.07 5.00
CA GLU A 92 2.08 13.83 3.90
C GLU A 92 1.02 14.94 3.75
N PHE A 93 0.45 15.40 4.86
CA PHE A 93 -0.67 16.35 4.84
C PHE A 93 -0.29 17.75 5.31
N GLY A 94 0.87 17.93 5.93
CA GLY A 94 1.21 19.12 6.68
C GLY A 94 0.48 19.18 8.03
N THR A 95 0.79 20.20 8.81
CA THR A 95 0.10 20.49 10.08
C THR A 95 -0.35 21.94 10.14
N SER A 96 -1.47 22.20 10.81
CA SER A 96 -1.86 23.57 11.19
C SER A 96 -0.80 24.23 12.07
N PRO A 97 -0.74 25.58 12.13
CA PRO A 97 0.10 26.29 13.07
C PRO A 97 -0.17 25.83 14.50
N ARG A 98 0.89 25.45 15.22
CA ARG A 98 0.79 25.03 16.62
C ARG A 98 1.15 26.20 17.53
N PHE A 99 0.41 26.35 18.62
CA PHE A 99 0.64 27.38 19.62
C PHE A 99 0.82 26.74 21.00
N GLN A 100 1.69 27.32 21.81
CA GLN A 100 1.77 26.97 23.23
C GLN A 100 0.59 27.60 23.99
N LYS A 101 0.36 27.16 25.23
CA LYS A 101 -0.63 27.77 26.12
C LYS A 101 -0.38 29.27 26.36
N THR A 102 0.87 29.72 26.21
CA THR A 102 1.30 31.12 26.30
C THR A 102 1.00 31.95 25.05
N GLY A 103 0.41 31.36 24.00
CA GLY A 103 0.11 32.02 22.73
C GLY A 103 1.29 32.07 21.74
N LYS A 104 2.50 31.65 22.14
CA LYS A 104 3.68 31.62 21.25
C LYS A 104 3.56 30.50 20.22
N GLY A 105 3.76 30.83 18.93
CA GLY A 105 3.77 29.85 17.84
C GLY A 105 5.00 28.93 17.90
N VAL A 106 4.77 27.62 17.70
CA VAL A 106 5.79 26.55 17.69
C VAL A 106 6.05 26.04 16.26
N GLY A 107 5.60 26.82 15.27
CA GLY A 107 5.75 26.51 13.87
C GLY A 107 4.65 25.62 13.28
N ARG A 108 4.84 25.27 12.01
CA ARG A 108 3.98 24.40 11.20
C ARG A 108 4.86 23.51 10.33
N ILE A 109 4.40 22.30 10.03
CA ILE A 109 5.03 21.44 9.03
C ILE A 109 4.33 21.70 7.70
N THR A 110 5.09 22.09 6.68
CA THR A 110 4.59 22.23 5.30
C THR A 110 4.38 20.84 4.70
N ALA A 111 3.27 20.63 4.00
CA ALA A 111 2.99 19.37 3.34
C ALA A 111 4.03 19.07 2.25
N GLN A 112 4.64 17.89 2.32
CA GLN A 112 5.55 17.31 1.33
C GLN A 112 5.04 15.89 1.02
N PRO A 113 3.99 15.78 0.20
CA PRO A 113 3.32 14.51 -0.02
C PRO A 113 4.20 13.56 -0.82
N PHE A 114 4.39 12.36 -0.30
CA PHE A 114 5.27 11.33 -0.85
C PHE A 114 4.54 9.98 -0.99
N PHE A 115 3.53 9.73 -0.16
CA PHE A 115 2.85 8.45 -0.05
C PHE A 115 1.71 8.32 -1.06
N TYR A 116 0.69 9.18 -0.98
CA TYR A 116 -0.45 9.10 -1.90
C TYR A 116 -0.10 9.46 -3.35
N PRO A 117 0.78 10.44 -3.64
CA PRO A 117 1.22 10.72 -5.02
C PRO A 117 1.87 9.49 -5.68
N ALA A 118 2.84 8.85 -5.03
CA ALA A 118 3.51 7.66 -5.55
C ALA A 118 2.52 6.49 -5.77
N TYR A 119 1.61 6.25 -4.82
CA TYR A 119 0.58 5.23 -4.99
C TYR A 119 -0.37 5.54 -6.15
N ARG A 120 -0.83 6.79 -6.29
CA ARG A 120 -1.76 7.19 -7.35
C ARG A 120 -1.13 7.07 -8.73
N ALA A 121 0.14 7.44 -8.88
CA ALA A 121 0.90 7.27 -10.11
C ALA A 121 0.95 5.79 -10.54
N ASN A 122 1.17 4.89 -9.59
CA ASN A 122 1.31 3.46 -9.85
C ASN A 122 -0.02 2.69 -9.93
N LYS A 123 -1.10 3.21 -9.35
CA LYS A 123 -2.40 2.52 -9.19
C LYS A 123 -2.90 1.85 -10.48
N ARG A 124 -2.83 2.55 -11.62
CA ARG A 124 -3.28 2.00 -12.92
C ARG A 124 -2.37 0.87 -13.39
N ARG A 125 -1.06 1.01 -13.21
CA ARG A 125 -0.05 0.00 -13.58
C ARG A 125 -0.20 -1.28 -12.77
N ILE A 126 -0.33 -1.15 -11.44
CA ILE A 126 -0.54 -2.26 -10.51
C ILE A 126 -1.78 -3.06 -10.91
N ARG A 127 -2.92 -2.38 -11.11
CA ARG A 127 -4.17 -3.03 -11.52
C ARG A 127 -3.99 -3.82 -12.82
N SER A 128 -3.34 -3.22 -13.83
CA SER A 128 -3.08 -3.90 -15.10
C SER A 128 -2.15 -5.10 -14.94
N ARG A 129 -1.12 -5.02 -14.10
CA ARG A 129 -0.16 -6.09 -13.84
C ARG A 129 -0.83 -7.28 -13.16
N ILE A 130 -1.65 -7.04 -12.14
CA ILE A 130 -2.41 -8.08 -11.44
C ILE A 130 -3.39 -8.77 -12.39
N THR A 131 -4.18 -8.01 -13.17
CA THR A 131 -5.11 -8.60 -14.15
C THR A 131 -4.38 -9.48 -15.16
N ARG A 132 -3.21 -9.05 -15.65
CA ARG A 132 -2.38 -9.85 -16.56
C ARG A 132 -1.83 -11.10 -15.88
N ALA A 133 -1.40 -11.01 -14.63
CA ALA A 133 -0.91 -12.15 -13.86
C ALA A 133 -2.00 -13.21 -13.66
N VAL A 134 -3.23 -12.79 -13.32
CA VAL A 134 -4.39 -13.70 -13.25
C VAL A 134 -4.61 -14.38 -14.60
N LYS A 135 -4.65 -13.63 -15.70
CA LYS A 135 -4.86 -14.19 -17.04
C LYS A 135 -3.76 -15.17 -17.46
N ARG A 136 -2.49 -14.86 -17.15
CA ARG A 136 -1.35 -15.77 -17.41
C ARG A 136 -1.45 -17.03 -16.58
N GLY A 137 -1.74 -16.89 -15.29
CA GLY A 137 -1.94 -18.03 -14.41
C GLY A 137 -3.04 -18.96 -14.95
N MET A 138 -4.18 -18.40 -15.33
CA MET A 138 -5.30 -19.17 -15.89
C MET A 138 -4.95 -19.83 -17.23
N LYS A 139 -4.02 -19.28 -18.02
CA LYS A 139 -3.56 -19.90 -19.27
C LYS A 139 -2.55 -21.04 -19.03
N LYS A 140 -1.83 -21.01 -17.90
CA LYS A 140 -0.81 -22.00 -17.51
C LYS A 140 -1.38 -23.17 -16.68
N ALA A 141 -2.61 -23.02 -16.19
CA ALA A 141 -3.36 -24.03 -15.46
C ALA A 141 -4.20 -24.86 -16.45
#